data_AF-A0A127ES16-F1
#
_entry.id   AF-A0A127ES16-F1
#
_cell.length_a   1.000
_cell.length_b   1.000
_cell.length_c   1.000
_cell.angle_alpha   90.00
_cell.angle_beta   90.00
_cell.angle_gamma   90.00
#
_symmetry.space_group_name_H-M   'P 1'
#
loop_
_entity.id
_entity.type
_entity.pdbx_description
1 polymer ?
#
loop_
_entity_poly.entity_id
_entity_poly.type
_entity_poly.pdbx_seq_one_letter_code
_entity_poly.pdbx_strand_id
1 'polypeptide(L)'
;MPDRKKLKTQGKRKRWAGWSDDKLLQLRFKDLKLSMRGSWLADCMRELNRELAGHGIPVRPHAWLSTEWFSPEHTPGIAIPFYLAHPRLMRLERKMIIDVEGGTHAECMRILRHEMGHVMQHSYALHRDRRWQRLFGRSSTRYPNYYRPDPASRNFVQHLRLWYAQSHPDEDFAETFAVWLTPRSNWRKRYEGWPALKKLQYVDELMAEIAERRPVVTRRTELEPLRSVRMTLGEHYREKLEHYSVDTPRAYDRDLMRIFSNSPKHRNSPPAATFIRHHRAEFRRLISKWTGEYQLTLDTVLDEMIERCRELKLRAVGSDRQLRTDFMVLLTAKTVHSLYSPQRRQWIAL
;
A
#
# COMPACT_ATOMS: atom_id res chain seq x y z
N MET A 1 -14.95 -41.98 -6.19
CA MET A 1 -13.51 -41.65 -6.31
C MET A 1 -13.30 -40.76 -7.51
N PRO A 2 -12.97 -39.46 -7.33
CA PRO A 2 -12.48 -38.64 -8.44
C PRO A 2 -11.06 -38.12 -8.20
N ASP A 3 -10.20 -38.52 -9.14
CA ASP A 3 -9.12 -37.76 -9.78
C ASP A 3 -8.02 -37.05 -8.96
N ARG A 4 -7.01 -37.84 -8.61
CA ARG A 4 -5.65 -37.44 -8.17
C ARG A 4 -4.79 -36.74 -9.24
N LYS A 5 -5.37 -36.07 -10.26
CA LYS A 5 -4.63 -35.54 -11.43
C LYS A 5 -4.58 -34.02 -11.60
N LYS A 6 -5.07 -33.21 -10.67
CA LYS A 6 -4.94 -31.72 -10.74
C LYS A 6 -4.18 -31.14 -9.54
N LEU A 7 -2.86 -31.37 -9.48
CA LEU A 7 -1.90 -30.59 -8.64
C LEU A 7 -0.43 -30.93 -8.97
N LYS A 8 -0.12 -31.35 -10.20
CA LYS A 8 1.24 -31.70 -10.62
C LYS A 8 1.77 -30.78 -11.72
N THR A 9 1.97 -29.51 -11.37
CA THR A 9 2.97 -28.63 -12.00
C THR A 9 3.57 -27.72 -10.94
N GLN A 10 4.10 -28.28 -9.85
CA GLN A 10 5.06 -27.56 -9.02
C GLN A 10 6.36 -27.42 -9.82
N GLY A 11 6.65 -26.21 -10.31
CA GLY A 11 8.02 -25.87 -10.70
C GLY A 11 8.98 -26.28 -9.60
N LYS A 12 10.16 -26.83 -9.97
CA LYS A 12 11.21 -27.34 -9.05
C LYS A 12 11.16 -26.61 -7.70
N ARG A 13 10.83 -27.33 -6.61
CA ARG A 13 10.77 -26.76 -5.25
C ARG A 13 12.00 -25.89 -5.03
N LYS A 14 11.77 -24.60 -4.85
CA LYS A 14 12.84 -23.64 -4.61
C LYS A 14 13.53 -24.02 -3.29
N ARG A 15 14.83 -24.35 -3.32
CA ARG A 15 15.56 -24.79 -2.12
C ARG A 15 15.47 -23.78 -0.98
N TRP A 16 15.45 -22.48 -1.32
CA TRP A 16 15.32 -21.38 -0.36
C TRP A 16 13.93 -21.32 0.32
N ALA A 17 12.91 -22.00 -0.20
CA ALA A 17 11.58 -21.99 0.40
C ALA A 17 11.54 -22.60 1.82
N GLY A 18 12.51 -23.46 2.14
CA GLY A 18 12.68 -24.07 3.46
C GLY A 18 13.77 -23.43 4.32
N TRP A 19 14.39 -22.33 3.89
CA TRP A 19 15.41 -21.64 4.69
C TRP A 19 14.78 -20.83 5.84
N SER A 20 15.55 -20.62 6.91
CA SER A 20 15.24 -19.64 7.95
C SER A 20 15.14 -18.24 7.35
N ASP A 21 14.47 -17.32 8.05
CA ASP A 21 14.37 -15.92 7.60
C ASP A 21 15.75 -15.29 7.45
N ASP A 22 16.63 -15.43 8.44
CA ASP A 22 17.99 -14.84 8.40
C ASP A 22 18.76 -15.29 7.16
N LYS A 23 18.70 -16.59 6.83
CA LYS A 23 19.37 -17.12 5.65
C LYS A 23 18.71 -16.66 4.34
N LEU A 24 17.38 -16.51 4.34
CA LEU A 24 16.64 -16.01 3.18
C LEU A 24 16.94 -14.53 2.94
N LEU A 25 17.07 -13.72 4.00
CA LEU A 25 17.39 -12.28 3.92
C LEU A 25 18.75 -12.02 3.26
N GLN A 26 19.72 -12.93 3.39
CA GLN A 26 21.03 -12.81 2.72
C GLN A 26 20.98 -13.12 1.21
N LEU A 27 19.85 -13.58 0.68
CA LEU A 27 19.72 -13.93 -0.73
C LEU A 27 19.46 -12.67 -1.58
N ARG A 28 20.14 -12.57 -2.72
CA ARG A 28 19.90 -11.51 -3.72
C ARG A 28 18.62 -11.78 -4.49
N PHE A 29 17.91 -10.72 -4.89
CA PHE A 29 16.67 -10.82 -5.67
C PHE A 29 16.83 -11.68 -6.93
N LYS A 30 17.86 -11.42 -7.74
CA LYS A 30 18.15 -12.21 -8.94
C LYS A 30 18.34 -13.71 -8.68
N ASP A 31 18.80 -14.09 -7.48
CA ASP A 31 19.09 -15.48 -7.11
C ASP A 31 17.85 -16.25 -6.63
N LEU A 32 16.72 -15.56 -6.39
CA LEU A 32 15.43 -16.21 -6.14
C LEU A 32 14.96 -17.01 -7.36
N LYS A 33 15.37 -16.57 -8.57
CA LYS A 33 15.03 -17.16 -9.87
C LYS A 33 13.51 -17.32 -10.04
N LEU A 34 12.74 -16.34 -9.58
CA LEU A 34 11.28 -16.38 -9.65
C LEU A 34 10.81 -16.25 -11.10
N SER A 35 9.59 -16.73 -11.34
CA SER A 35 8.91 -16.63 -12.62
C SER A 35 7.45 -16.34 -12.35
N MET A 36 6.91 -15.39 -13.10
CA MET A 36 5.47 -15.13 -13.11
C MET A 36 4.69 -16.25 -13.80
N ARG A 37 5.29 -16.92 -14.80
CA ARG A 37 4.68 -18.07 -15.49
C ARG A 37 4.42 -19.20 -14.49
N GLY A 38 3.19 -19.70 -14.47
CA GLY A 38 2.75 -20.77 -13.58
C GLY A 38 2.43 -20.32 -12.15
N SER A 39 2.44 -19.02 -11.88
CA SER A 39 1.94 -18.43 -10.63
C SER A 39 0.50 -17.93 -10.79
N TRP A 40 -0.20 -17.75 -9.67
CA TRP A 40 -1.55 -17.17 -9.63
C TRP A 40 -1.61 -15.73 -10.18
N LEU A 41 -0.49 -15.01 -10.18
CA LEU A 41 -0.38 -13.68 -10.82
C LEU A 41 -0.67 -13.74 -12.33
N ALA A 42 -0.29 -14.84 -13.00
CA ALA A 42 -0.62 -15.03 -14.40
C ALA A 42 -2.14 -15.14 -14.61
N ASP A 43 -2.88 -15.62 -13.61
CA ASP A 43 -4.34 -15.74 -13.66
C ASP A 43 -4.99 -14.37 -13.47
N CYS A 44 -4.50 -13.57 -12.52
CA CYS A 44 -4.90 -12.17 -12.35
C CYS A 44 -4.63 -11.33 -13.61
N MET A 45 -3.46 -11.48 -14.24
CA MET A 45 -3.19 -10.79 -15.51
C MET A 45 -4.13 -11.24 -16.64
N ARG A 46 -4.50 -12.53 -16.70
CA ARG A 46 -5.51 -13.00 -17.68
C ARG A 46 -6.90 -12.46 -17.37
N GLU A 47 -7.24 -12.26 -16.10
CA GLU A 47 -8.48 -11.60 -15.71
C GLU A 47 -8.49 -10.13 -16.11
N LEU A 48 -7.46 -9.37 -15.78
CA LEU A 48 -7.31 -7.97 -16.20
C LEU A 48 -7.46 -7.83 -17.72
N ASN A 49 -6.76 -8.67 -18.49
CA ASN A 49 -6.87 -8.64 -19.96
C ASN A 49 -8.27 -9.00 -20.47
N ARG A 50 -9.03 -9.86 -19.76
CA ARG A 50 -10.44 -10.15 -20.11
C ARG A 50 -11.34 -8.95 -19.82
N GLU A 51 -11.11 -8.25 -18.71
CA GLU A 51 -11.85 -7.03 -18.38
C GLU A 51 -11.62 -5.94 -19.44
N LEU A 52 -10.35 -5.69 -19.82
CA LEU A 52 -10.00 -4.76 -20.90
C LEU A 52 -10.65 -5.15 -22.23
N ALA A 53 -10.58 -6.43 -22.60
CA ALA A 53 -11.20 -6.93 -23.83
C ALA A 53 -12.74 -6.78 -23.82
N GLY A 54 -13.37 -6.94 -22.66
CA GLY A 54 -14.81 -6.71 -22.48
C GLY A 54 -15.25 -5.26 -22.75
N HIS A 55 -14.32 -4.31 -22.62
CA HIS A 55 -14.51 -2.90 -22.96
C HIS A 55 -13.92 -2.51 -24.32
N GLY A 56 -13.46 -3.47 -25.13
CA GLY A 56 -12.87 -3.19 -26.44
C GLY A 56 -11.52 -2.48 -26.39
N ILE A 57 -10.84 -2.45 -25.24
CA ILE A 57 -9.54 -1.76 -25.10
C ILE A 57 -8.44 -2.61 -25.75
N PRO A 58 -7.69 -2.07 -26.75
CA PRO A 58 -6.73 -2.86 -27.51
C PRO A 58 -5.36 -3.01 -26.81
N VAL A 59 -5.01 -2.11 -25.88
CA VAL A 59 -3.76 -2.22 -25.11
C VAL A 59 -3.78 -3.46 -24.24
N ARG A 60 -2.70 -4.25 -24.31
CA ARG A 60 -2.48 -5.42 -23.46
C ARG A 60 -1.20 -5.26 -22.64
N PRO A 61 -1.28 -5.01 -21.33
CA PRO A 61 -0.09 -4.82 -20.51
C PRO A 61 0.79 -6.08 -20.50
N HIS A 62 2.12 -5.94 -20.64
CA HIS A 62 3.00 -6.96 -20.05
C HIS A 62 3.08 -6.77 -18.55
N ALA A 63 3.51 -7.82 -17.85
CA ALA A 63 3.90 -7.72 -16.47
C ALA A 63 5.24 -8.42 -16.25
N TRP A 64 5.98 -7.98 -15.24
CA TRP A 64 7.22 -8.61 -14.80
C TRP A 64 7.33 -8.53 -13.28
N LEU A 65 8.20 -9.35 -12.71
CA LEU A 65 8.48 -9.27 -11.27
C LEU A 65 9.50 -8.16 -11.01
N SER A 66 9.27 -7.37 -9.98
CA SER A 66 10.15 -6.30 -9.47
C SER A 66 10.14 -6.29 -7.94
N THR A 67 10.72 -5.25 -7.32
CA THR A 67 10.71 -5.02 -5.88
C THR A 67 9.34 -4.55 -5.39
N GLU A 68 8.69 -3.62 -6.10
CA GLU A 68 7.41 -3.00 -5.74
C GLU A 68 6.44 -2.96 -6.95
N TRP A 69 5.21 -2.49 -6.71
CA TRP A 69 4.23 -2.16 -7.76
C TRP A 69 4.59 -0.83 -8.43
N PHE A 70 4.54 -0.78 -9.76
CA PHE A 70 4.59 0.48 -10.52
C PHE A 70 4.34 0.23 -12.02
N SER A 71 4.00 1.29 -12.75
CA SER A 71 3.81 1.29 -14.20
C SER A 71 4.64 2.40 -14.86
N PRO A 72 5.76 2.08 -15.53
CA PRO A 72 6.65 3.09 -16.10
C PRO A 72 6.05 3.84 -17.30
N GLU A 73 6.39 5.11 -17.46
CA GLU A 73 5.84 5.97 -18.52
C GLU A 73 6.10 5.48 -19.96
N HIS A 74 7.20 4.77 -20.20
CA HIS A 74 7.70 4.47 -21.55
C HIS A 74 7.38 3.05 -22.00
N THR A 75 6.55 2.32 -21.27
CA THR A 75 6.21 0.94 -21.62
C THR A 75 4.80 0.58 -21.17
N PRO A 76 4.02 -0.17 -21.97
CA PRO A 76 2.66 -0.54 -21.58
C PRO A 76 2.72 -1.77 -20.68
N GLY A 77 3.20 -1.62 -19.45
CA GLY A 77 3.30 -2.76 -18.53
C GLY A 77 3.48 -2.42 -17.07
N ILE A 78 3.31 -3.46 -16.25
CA ILE A 78 3.13 -3.38 -14.81
C ILE A 78 4.23 -4.19 -14.11
N ALA A 79 4.99 -3.55 -13.25
CA ALA A 79 5.89 -4.20 -12.31
C ALA A 79 5.08 -4.78 -11.15
N ILE A 80 5.35 -6.05 -10.79
CA ILE A 80 4.66 -6.76 -9.71
C ILE A 80 5.68 -7.16 -8.64
N PRO A 81 5.42 -6.90 -7.34
CA PRO A 81 6.34 -7.27 -6.28
C PRO A 81 6.66 -8.76 -6.23
N PHE A 82 7.94 -9.06 -6.05
CA PHE A 82 8.49 -10.41 -6.00
C PHE A 82 7.82 -11.30 -4.94
N TYR A 83 7.38 -10.71 -3.82
CA TYR A 83 6.85 -11.46 -2.70
C TYR A 83 5.54 -12.18 -3.04
N LEU A 84 4.76 -11.66 -3.99
CA LEU A 84 3.51 -12.28 -4.45
C LEU A 84 3.74 -13.55 -5.29
N ALA A 85 4.93 -13.74 -5.84
CA ALA A 85 5.24 -14.88 -6.69
C ALA A 85 5.41 -16.20 -5.91
N HIS A 86 5.50 -16.18 -4.57
CA HIS A 86 5.67 -17.39 -3.78
C HIS A 86 5.19 -17.27 -2.33
N PRO A 87 4.41 -18.24 -1.77
CA PRO A 87 3.86 -18.15 -0.41
C PRO A 87 4.90 -17.96 0.71
N ARG A 88 6.12 -18.51 0.55
CA ARG A 88 7.22 -18.28 1.51
C ARG A 88 7.63 -16.80 1.59
N LEU A 89 7.63 -16.10 0.45
CA LEU A 89 8.01 -14.70 0.37
C LEU A 89 6.89 -13.81 0.88
N MET A 90 5.62 -14.13 0.59
CA MET A 90 4.47 -13.46 1.24
C MET A 90 4.53 -13.56 2.77
N ARG A 91 4.97 -14.71 3.32
CA ARG A 91 5.19 -14.84 4.77
C ARG A 91 6.35 -13.99 5.27
N LEU A 92 7.41 -13.84 4.48
CA LEU A 92 8.54 -12.99 4.82
C LEU A 92 8.10 -11.52 4.78
N GLU A 93 7.43 -11.07 3.72
CA GLU A 93 6.86 -9.72 3.59
C GLU A 93 5.98 -9.39 4.79
N ARG A 94 5.04 -10.28 5.13
CA ARG A 94 4.20 -10.11 6.33
C ARG A 94 4.99 -10.05 7.63
N LYS A 95 6.17 -10.67 7.71
CA LYS A 95 6.99 -10.59 8.93
C LYS A 95 7.79 -9.29 8.98
N MET A 96 8.31 -8.84 7.85
CA MET A 96 9.19 -7.67 7.76
C MET A 96 8.40 -6.36 7.72
N ILE A 97 7.30 -6.33 6.97
CA ILE A 97 6.51 -5.14 6.65
C ILE A 97 5.05 -5.25 7.15
N ILE A 98 4.66 -6.41 7.73
CA ILE A 98 3.35 -6.65 8.38
C ILE A 98 2.15 -6.72 7.43
N ASP A 99 2.23 -6.03 6.31
CA ASP A 99 1.29 -6.13 5.21
C ASP A 99 1.87 -6.99 4.09
N VAL A 100 0.99 -7.53 3.25
CA VAL A 100 1.36 -8.14 1.97
C VAL A 100 0.45 -7.51 0.95
N GLU A 101 0.91 -6.38 0.39
CA GLU A 101 0.10 -5.61 -0.53
C GLU A 101 -0.24 -6.43 -1.79
N GLY A 102 -1.52 -6.59 -2.10
CA GLY A 102 -1.96 -7.50 -3.16
C GLY A 102 -1.86 -8.98 -2.77
N GLY A 103 -1.75 -9.32 -1.49
CA GLY A 103 -1.58 -10.69 -1.02
C GLY A 103 -2.81 -11.60 -1.17
N THR A 104 -3.95 -11.06 -1.58
CA THR A 104 -5.17 -11.79 -1.92
C THR A 104 -5.57 -11.53 -3.36
N HIS A 105 -6.35 -12.43 -3.97
CA HIS A 105 -6.84 -12.23 -5.34
C HIS A 105 -7.57 -10.89 -5.52
N ALA A 106 -8.46 -10.55 -4.58
CA ALA A 106 -9.23 -9.32 -4.62
C ALA A 106 -8.33 -8.07 -4.54
N GLU A 107 -7.36 -8.05 -3.62
CA GLU A 107 -6.44 -6.91 -3.48
C GLU A 107 -5.47 -6.81 -4.65
N CYS A 108 -4.96 -7.93 -5.15
CA CYS A 108 -4.10 -7.95 -6.34
C CYS A 108 -4.83 -7.40 -7.56
N MET A 109 -6.07 -7.84 -7.80
CA MET A 109 -6.89 -7.30 -8.89
C MET A 109 -7.21 -5.82 -8.68
N ARG A 110 -7.37 -5.37 -7.44
CA ARG A 110 -7.59 -3.95 -7.12
C ARG A 110 -6.39 -3.09 -7.55
N ILE A 111 -5.18 -3.51 -7.20
CA ILE A 111 -3.93 -2.80 -7.56
C ILE A 111 -3.66 -2.90 -9.05
N LEU A 112 -3.83 -4.09 -9.66
CA LEU A 112 -3.66 -4.27 -11.10
C LEU A 112 -4.54 -3.34 -11.94
N ARG A 113 -5.79 -3.11 -11.51
CA ARG A 113 -6.68 -2.15 -12.19
C ARG A 113 -6.22 -0.70 -12.02
N HIS A 114 -5.65 -0.36 -10.86
CA HIS A 114 -5.04 0.94 -10.61
C HIS A 114 -3.80 1.15 -11.51
N GLU A 115 -2.86 0.21 -11.49
CA GLU A 115 -1.67 0.23 -12.35
C GLU A 115 -2.02 0.26 -13.83
N MET A 116 -3.09 -0.44 -14.23
CA MET A 116 -3.59 -0.37 -15.59
C MET A 116 -4.10 1.03 -15.96
N GLY A 117 -4.58 1.82 -15.00
CA GLY A 117 -4.90 3.24 -15.20
C GLY A 117 -3.66 4.04 -15.62
N HIS A 118 -2.54 3.87 -14.93
CA HIS A 118 -1.25 4.47 -15.33
C HIS A 118 -0.80 3.98 -16.72
N VAL A 119 -0.90 2.67 -16.98
CA VAL A 119 -0.63 2.11 -18.31
C VAL A 119 -1.48 2.80 -19.39
N MET A 120 -2.77 3.01 -19.16
CA MET A 120 -3.66 3.71 -20.10
C MET A 120 -3.26 5.17 -20.27
N GLN A 121 -2.98 5.87 -19.17
CA GLN A 121 -2.51 7.26 -19.17
C GLN A 121 -1.32 7.44 -20.09
N HIS A 122 -0.30 6.59 -19.93
CA HIS A 122 0.94 6.71 -20.69
C HIS A 122 0.81 6.18 -22.11
N SER A 123 0.12 5.05 -22.31
CA SER A 123 -0.04 4.42 -23.63
C SER A 123 -0.71 5.33 -24.65
N TYR A 124 -1.59 6.22 -24.20
CA TYR A 124 -2.34 7.16 -25.06
C TYR A 124 -2.00 8.63 -24.80
N ALA A 125 -0.99 8.91 -23.95
CA ALA A 125 -0.62 10.26 -23.53
C ALA A 125 -1.81 11.12 -23.03
N LEU A 126 -2.74 10.50 -22.28
CA LEU A 126 -4.01 11.09 -21.87
C LEU A 126 -3.83 12.36 -21.03
N HIS A 127 -2.75 12.42 -20.23
CA HIS A 127 -2.39 13.57 -19.41
C HIS A 127 -2.17 14.88 -20.20
N ARG A 128 -1.99 14.80 -21.53
CA ARG A 128 -1.86 15.98 -22.41
C ARG A 128 -3.19 16.58 -22.81
N ASP A 129 -4.28 15.82 -22.69
CA ASP A 129 -5.62 16.26 -23.06
C ASP A 129 -6.12 17.38 -22.13
N ARG A 130 -6.77 18.39 -22.72
CA ARG A 130 -7.25 19.56 -21.95
C ARG A 130 -8.43 19.22 -21.05
N ARG A 131 -9.30 18.28 -21.43
CA ARG A 131 -10.42 17.84 -20.59
C ARG A 131 -9.91 17.01 -19.43
N TRP A 132 -8.92 16.14 -19.66
CA TRP A 132 -8.19 15.43 -18.62
C TRP A 132 -7.61 16.41 -17.58
N GLN A 133 -6.86 17.42 -18.05
CA GLN A 133 -6.21 18.39 -17.17
C GLN A 133 -7.19 19.21 -16.32
N ARG A 134 -8.37 19.54 -16.85
CA ARG A 134 -9.42 20.24 -16.09
C ARG A 134 -10.05 19.38 -15.01
N LEU A 135 -10.12 18.07 -15.21
CA LEU A 135 -10.77 17.14 -14.28
C LEU A 135 -9.83 16.64 -13.19
N PHE A 136 -8.59 16.29 -13.54
CA PHE A 136 -7.63 15.66 -12.62
C PHE A 136 -6.53 16.62 -12.16
N GLY A 137 -6.16 17.61 -12.97
CA GLY A 137 -5.02 18.49 -12.72
C GLY A 137 -3.89 18.26 -13.73
N ARG A 138 -2.69 18.78 -13.46
CA ARG A 138 -1.53 18.57 -14.35
C ARG A 138 -0.70 17.39 -13.87
N SER A 139 -0.40 16.43 -14.75
CA SER A 139 0.55 15.35 -14.46
C SER A 139 1.96 15.86 -14.16
N SER A 140 2.33 17.04 -14.69
CA SER A 140 3.58 17.73 -14.34
C SER A 140 3.62 18.31 -12.92
N THR A 141 2.59 18.06 -12.10
CA THR A 141 2.61 18.44 -10.68
C THR A 141 3.71 17.62 -10.01
N ARG A 142 4.45 18.23 -9.09
CA ARG A 142 5.49 17.48 -8.38
C ARG A 142 4.82 16.47 -7.45
N TYR A 143 5.15 15.19 -7.59
CA TYR A 143 4.80 14.16 -6.61
C TYR A 143 5.28 14.60 -5.22
N PRO A 144 4.37 14.77 -4.25
CA PRO A 144 4.79 15.20 -2.95
C PRO A 144 5.38 14.01 -2.18
N ASN A 145 6.43 14.22 -1.40
CA ASN A 145 6.97 13.13 -0.56
C ASN A 145 5.94 12.68 0.48
N TYR A 146 5.01 13.58 0.83
CA TYR A 146 3.89 13.27 1.66
C TYR A 146 2.65 14.05 1.23
N TYR A 147 1.45 13.49 1.39
CA TYR A 147 0.19 14.19 1.13
C TYR A 147 -0.71 14.15 2.35
N ARG A 148 -1.74 15.01 2.35
CA ARG A 148 -2.75 14.99 3.39
C ARG A 148 -4.15 14.97 2.79
N PRO A 149 -4.84 13.82 2.83
CA PRO A 149 -6.16 13.71 2.26
C PRO A 149 -7.19 14.46 3.10
N ASP A 150 -8.29 14.82 2.45
CA ASP A 150 -9.56 15.23 3.06
C ASP A 150 -10.55 14.05 2.97
N PRO A 151 -10.77 13.31 4.07
CA PRO A 151 -11.69 12.19 4.10
C PRO A 151 -13.14 12.52 3.74
N ALA A 152 -13.55 13.77 3.94
CA ALA A 152 -14.91 14.23 3.65
C ALA A 152 -15.10 14.64 2.18
N SER A 153 -14.00 14.73 1.41
CA SER A 153 -14.04 15.15 0.02
C SER A 153 -14.81 14.15 -0.85
N ARG A 154 -15.82 14.67 -1.56
CA ARG A 154 -16.59 13.93 -2.57
C ARG A 154 -16.06 14.12 -3.99
N ASN A 155 -14.94 14.83 -4.14
CA ASN A 155 -14.32 15.11 -5.44
C ASN A 155 -13.56 13.92 -6.02
N PHE A 156 -13.28 12.90 -5.20
CA PHE A 156 -12.43 11.77 -5.54
C PHE A 156 -13.19 10.46 -5.37
N VAL A 157 -12.83 9.47 -6.17
CA VAL A 157 -13.29 8.10 -5.96
C VAL A 157 -12.54 7.45 -4.79
N GLN A 158 -13.07 6.35 -4.28
CA GLN A 158 -12.45 5.52 -3.24
C GLN A 158 -12.26 4.10 -3.77
N HIS A 159 -11.01 3.76 -4.10
CA HIS A 159 -10.62 2.45 -4.62
C HIS A 159 -9.51 1.81 -3.79
N LEU A 160 -8.30 2.36 -3.82
CA LEU A 160 -7.25 2.04 -2.87
C LEU A 160 -7.49 2.73 -1.53
N ARG A 161 -6.73 2.29 -0.53
CA ARG A 161 -6.81 2.80 0.85
C ARG A 161 -6.21 4.22 0.94
N LEU A 162 -6.32 4.88 2.09
CA LEU A 162 -5.75 6.19 2.42
C LEU A 162 -6.23 7.36 1.55
N TRP A 163 -7.38 7.23 0.88
CA TRP A 163 -7.83 8.25 -0.09
C TRP A 163 -6.76 8.54 -1.15
N TYR A 164 -6.08 7.49 -1.64
CA TYR A 164 -4.91 7.58 -2.52
C TYR A 164 -5.13 8.45 -3.76
N ALA A 165 -6.36 8.50 -4.29
CA ALA A 165 -6.76 9.40 -5.37
C ALA A 165 -6.47 10.89 -5.11
N GLN A 166 -6.28 11.31 -3.85
CA GLN A 166 -5.99 12.69 -3.48
C GLN A 166 -4.49 13.02 -3.49
N SER A 167 -3.63 12.03 -3.69
CA SER A 167 -2.18 12.19 -3.54
C SER A 167 -1.54 12.90 -4.73
N HIS A 168 -2.04 12.67 -5.94
CA HIS A 168 -1.55 13.27 -7.18
C HIS A 168 -2.62 13.20 -8.28
N PRO A 169 -2.65 14.13 -9.27
CA PRO A 169 -3.55 14.05 -10.43
C PRO A 169 -3.53 12.71 -11.18
N ASP A 170 -2.35 12.09 -11.29
CA ASP A 170 -2.19 10.81 -11.98
C ASP A 170 -2.82 9.67 -11.14
N GLU A 171 -2.68 9.72 -9.81
CA GLU A 171 -3.35 8.77 -8.92
C GLU A 171 -4.87 8.94 -8.93
N ASP A 172 -5.38 10.17 -9.01
CA ASP A 172 -6.81 10.44 -9.16
C ASP A 172 -7.39 9.79 -10.43
N PHE A 173 -6.64 9.90 -11.55
CA PHE A 173 -7.01 9.24 -12.80
C PHE A 173 -6.93 7.71 -12.68
N ALA A 174 -5.83 7.16 -12.16
CA ALA A 174 -5.63 5.72 -12.01
C ALA A 174 -6.71 5.08 -11.13
N GLU A 175 -7.04 5.71 -10.00
CA GLU A 175 -8.13 5.29 -9.11
C GLU A 175 -9.49 5.37 -9.80
N THR A 176 -9.76 6.46 -10.54
CA THR A 176 -11.02 6.64 -11.28
C THR A 176 -11.17 5.57 -12.36
N PHE A 177 -10.12 5.30 -13.12
CA PHE A 177 -10.07 4.24 -14.12
C PHE A 177 -10.32 2.86 -13.49
N ALA A 178 -9.70 2.58 -12.35
CA ALA A 178 -9.84 1.30 -11.68
C ALA A 178 -11.27 1.04 -11.17
N VAL A 179 -11.95 2.08 -10.65
CA VAL A 179 -13.38 2.00 -10.28
C VAL A 179 -14.26 1.74 -11.50
N TRP A 180 -13.98 2.43 -12.62
CA TRP A 180 -14.72 2.26 -13.87
C TRP A 180 -14.56 0.84 -14.43
N LEU A 181 -13.32 0.32 -14.49
CA LEU A 181 -13.01 -1.00 -15.05
C LEU A 181 -13.53 -2.15 -14.16
N THR A 182 -13.65 -1.94 -12.84
CA THR A 182 -14.06 -2.98 -11.91
C THR A 182 -15.46 -3.52 -12.25
N PRO A 183 -15.60 -4.83 -12.55
CA PRO A 183 -16.88 -5.41 -12.92
C PRO A 183 -17.93 -5.21 -11.83
N ARG A 184 -19.15 -4.82 -12.23
CA ARG A 184 -20.30 -4.62 -11.33
C ARG A 184 -20.03 -3.60 -10.21
N SER A 185 -19.13 -2.64 -10.42
CA SER A 185 -18.84 -1.59 -9.41
C SER A 185 -20.03 -0.68 -9.14
N ASN A 186 -21.05 -0.67 -10.01
CA ASN A 186 -22.25 0.17 -9.93
C ASN A 186 -21.91 1.65 -9.69
N TRP A 187 -20.80 2.09 -10.28
CA TRP A 187 -20.18 3.39 -9.99
C TRP A 187 -21.14 4.57 -10.21
N ARG A 188 -22.04 4.46 -11.19
CA ARG A 188 -23.07 5.47 -11.48
C ARG A 188 -23.97 5.75 -10.26
N LYS A 189 -24.43 4.68 -9.60
CA LYS A 189 -25.25 4.77 -8.39
C LYS A 189 -24.41 5.08 -7.16
N ARG A 190 -23.22 4.47 -7.04
CA ARG A 190 -22.34 4.66 -5.88
C ARG A 190 -21.88 6.11 -5.70
N TYR A 191 -21.62 6.82 -6.80
CA TYR A 191 -21.15 8.21 -6.80
C TYR A 191 -22.24 9.21 -7.20
N GLU A 192 -23.51 8.83 -7.13
CA GLU A 192 -24.62 9.74 -7.41
C GLU A 192 -24.56 10.98 -6.50
N GLY A 193 -24.66 12.17 -7.10
CA GLY A 193 -24.54 13.45 -6.40
C GLY A 193 -23.12 13.84 -5.97
N TRP A 194 -22.10 13.03 -6.27
CA TRP A 194 -20.70 13.36 -5.99
C TRP A 194 -20.04 14.02 -7.21
N PRO A 195 -19.21 15.07 -7.02
CA PRO A 195 -18.44 15.64 -8.14
C PRO A 195 -17.52 14.64 -8.84
N ALA A 196 -17.02 13.62 -8.13
CA ALA A 196 -16.25 12.51 -8.70
C ALA A 196 -16.96 11.78 -9.85
N LEU A 197 -18.30 11.78 -9.88
CA LEU A 197 -19.08 11.15 -10.95
C LEU A 197 -18.76 11.72 -12.33
N LYS A 198 -18.44 13.02 -12.42
CA LYS A 198 -18.04 13.66 -13.68
C LYS A 198 -16.74 13.07 -14.25
N LYS A 199 -15.80 12.68 -13.37
CA LYS A 199 -14.55 12.02 -13.77
C LYS A 199 -14.82 10.61 -14.28
N LEU A 200 -15.71 9.87 -13.63
CA LEU A 200 -16.11 8.54 -14.07
C LEU A 200 -16.85 8.57 -15.42
N GLN A 201 -17.74 9.53 -15.63
CA GLN A 201 -18.41 9.74 -16.91
C GLN A 201 -17.41 10.11 -18.01
N TYR A 202 -16.43 10.98 -17.69
CA TYR A 202 -15.34 11.28 -18.63
C TYR A 202 -14.52 10.06 -19.00
N VAL A 203 -14.13 9.22 -18.03
CA VAL A 203 -13.39 7.99 -18.29
C VAL A 203 -14.21 7.03 -19.16
N ASP A 204 -15.51 6.89 -18.90
CA ASP A 204 -16.40 6.04 -19.70
C ASP A 204 -16.45 6.46 -21.17
N GLU A 205 -16.65 7.75 -21.43
CA GLU A 205 -16.61 8.34 -22.77
C GLU A 205 -15.22 8.19 -23.43
N LEU A 206 -14.17 8.49 -22.67
CA LEU A 206 -12.79 8.42 -23.15
C LEU A 206 -12.40 6.99 -23.55
N MET A 207 -12.82 5.98 -22.80
CA MET A 207 -12.51 4.59 -23.11
C MET A 207 -13.25 4.09 -24.35
N ALA A 208 -14.47 4.58 -24.60
CA ALA A 208 -15.17 4.32 -25.86
C ALA A 208 -14.42 4.92 -27.05
N GLU A 209 -13.89 6.15 -26.94
CA GLU A 209 -13.05 6.74 -27.99
C GLU A 209 -11.73 5.97 -28.19
N ILE A 210 -11.13 5.48 -27.10
CA ILE A 210 -9.86 4.75 -27.13
C ILE A 210 -10.00 3.37 -27.79
N ALA A 211 -11.16 2.73 -27.70
CA ALA A 211 -11.40 1.42 -28.32
C ALA A 211 -11.09 1.41 -29.83
N GLU A 212 -11.21 2.56 -30.50
CA GLU A 212 -10.93 2.73 -31.93
C GLU A 212 -9.51 3.26 -32.23
N ARG A 213 -8.71 3.56 -31.18
CA ARG A 213 -7.39 4.19 -31.31
C ARG A 213 -6.26 3.20 -31.00
N ARG A 214 -5.18 3.30 -31.77
CA ARG A 214 -3.93 2.58 -31.48
C ARG A 214 -3.14 3.30 -30.38
N PRO A 215 -2.51 2.56 -29.45
CA PRO A 215 -1.63 3.16 -28.46
C PRO A 215 -0.38 3.75 -29.10
N VAL A 216 0.10 4.85 -28.54
CA VAL A 216 1.35 5.53 -28.91
C VAL A 216 2.55 4.76 -28.35
N VAL A 217 2.45 4.31 -27.09
CA VAL A 217 3.50 3.52 -26.44
C VAL A 217 3.23 2.04 -26.64
N THR A 218 4.07 1.39 -27.44
CA THR A 218 3.93 -0.05 -27.79
C THR A 218 5.14 -0.88 -27.40
N ARG A 219 6.29 -0.25 -27.16
CA ARG A 219 7.54 -0.93 -26.84
C ARG A 219 7.44 -1.61 -25.48
N ARG A 220 7.61 -2.93 -25.46
CA ARG A 220 7.61 -3.75 -24.24
C ARG A 220 9.03 -3.84 -23.68
N THR A 221 9.30 -3.04 -22.65
CA THR A 221 10.56 -3.01 -21.90
C THR A 221 10.24 -3.25 -20.43
N GLU A 222 11.12 -3.91 -19.70
CA GLU A 222 10.96 -4.12 -18.26
C GLU A 222 11.92 -3.19 -17.53
N LEU A 223 11.38 -2.30 -16.69
CA LEU A 223 12.16 -1.42 -15.85
C LEU A 223 12.42 -2.12 -14.51
N GLU A 224 13.68 -2.11 -14.07
CA GLU A 224 14.15 -2.79 -12.84
C GLU A 224 13.64 -4.24 -12.67
N PRO A 225 13.74 -5.11 -13.69
CA PRO A 225 13.24 -6.47 -13.56
C PRO A 225 14.00 -7.21 -12.47
N LEU A 226 13.32 -8.06 -11.71
CA LEU A 226 13.89 -8.76 -10.55
C LEU A 226 15.21 -9.49 -10.84
N ARG A 227 15.37 -9.98 -12.07
CA ARG A 227 16.59 -10.67 -12.55
C ARG A 227 17.82 -9.76 -12.64
N SER A 228 17.66 -8.43 -12.72
CA SER A 228 18.76 -7.47 -12.72
C SER A 228 19.07 -6.90 -11.33
N VAL A 229 18.15 -7.05 -10.36
CA VAL A 229 18.33 -6.50 -9.01
C VAL A 229 19.37 -7.32 -8.23
N ARG A 230 20.46 -6.65 -7.84
CA ARG A 230 21.61 -7.26 -7.14
C ARG A 230 21.53 -7.17 -5.62
N MET A 231 20.68 -6.27 -5.11
CA MET A 231 20.40 -6.09 -3.69
C MET A 231 19.90 -7.40 -3.04
N THR A 232 20.24 -7.59 -1.78
CA THR A 232 19.72 -8.67 -0.92
C THR A 232 18.33 -8.34 -0.40
N LEU A 233 17.56 -9.37 -0.03
CA LEU A 233 16.27 -9.17 0.62
C LEU A 233 16.41 -8.37 1.93
N GLY A 234 17.47 -8.60 2.69
CA GLY A 234 17.74 -7.92 3.95
C GLY A 234 18.07 -6.43 3.79
N GLU A 235 18.84 -6.06 2.76
CA GLU A 235 19.09 -4.65 2.42
C GLU A 235 17.79 -3.94 2.04
N HIS A 236 17.00 -4.55 1.15
CA HIS A 236 15.71 -4.00 0.74
C HIS A 236 14.77 -3.75 1.91
N TYR A 237 14.60 -4.71 2.82
CA TYR A 237 13.74 -4.51 3.98
C TYR A 237 14.28 -3.45 4.94
N ARG A 238 15.60 -3.29 5.05
CA ARG A 238 16.20 -2.23 5.86
C ARG A 238 15.90 -0.85 5.26
N GLU A 239 16.16 -0.67 3.97
CA GLU A 239 15.87 0.58 3.25
C GLU A 239 14.37 0.91 3.29
N LYS A 240 13.50 -0.09 3.08
CA LYS A 240 12.05 0.06 3.14
C LYS A 240 11.61 0.51 4.54
N LEU A 241 12.16 -0.07 5.60
CA LEU A 241 11.84 0.33 6.98
C LEU A 241 12.35 1.74 7.32
N GLU A 242 13.56 2.10 6.88
CA GLU A 242 14.12 3.45 7.05
C GLU A 242 13.29 4.52 6.33
N HIS A 243 12.77 4.21 5.14
CA HIS A 243 11.90 5.13 4.41
C HIS A 243 10.61 5.46 5.15
N TYR A 244 10.02 4.49 5.86
CA TYR A 244 8.77 4.66 6.60
C TYR A 244 8.96 5.14 8.05
N SER A 245 10.19 5.25 8.56
CA SER A 245 10.43 5.86 9.87
C SER A 245 10.20 7.37 9.82
N VAL A 246 9.03 7.83 10.29
CA VAL A 246 8.70 9.26 10.38
C VAL A 246 9.37 9.84 11.63
N ASP A 247 10.40 10.67 11.43
CA ASP A 247 11.05 11.45 12.48
C ASP A 247 10.11 12.56 13.01
N THR A 248 9.45 12.35 14.16
CA THR A 248 8.95 13.48 14.98
C THR A 248 9.22 13.32 16.48
N PRO A 249 10.49 13.35 16.92
CA PRO A 249 10.98 12.83 18.22
C PRO A 249 10.37 13.41 19.52
N ARG A 250 9.40 14.33 19.47
CA ARG A 250 8.81 14.98 20.66
C ARG A 250 7.29 15.12 20.57
N ALA A 251 6.64 14.58 19.55
CA ALA A 251 5.21 14.78 19.32
C ALA A 251 4.34 14.17 20.45
N TYR A 252 4.87 13.19 21.18
CA TYR A 252 4.12 12.37 22.14
C TYR A 252 4.44 12.66 23.61
N ASP A 253 5.49 13.40 23.92
CA ASP A 253 6.00 13.63 25.28
C ASP A 253 4.92 14.11 26.25
N ARG A 254 4.17 15.16 25.86
CA ARG A 254 3.11 15.74 26.70
C ARG A 254 2.00 14.75 27.00
N ASP A 255 1.66 13.91 26.03
CA ASP A 255 0.55 12.98 26.17
C ASP A 255 0.99 11.71 26.91
N LEU A 256 2.23 11.26 26.73
CA LEU A 256 2.84 10.21 27.54
C LEU A 256 2.96 10.63 29.01
N MET A 257 3.30 11.88 29.30
CA MET A 257 3.35 12.44 30.67
C MET A 257 1.97 12.62 31.33
N ARG A 258 0.87 12.51 30.58
CA ARG A 258 -0.49 12.50 31.16
C ARG A 258 -0.91 11.11 31.62
N ILE A 259 -0.35 10.06 31.02
CA ILE A 259 -0.69 8.66 31.29
C ILE A 259 0.32 8.03 32.24
N PHE A 260 1.59 8.37 32.07
CA PHE A 260 2.71 7.87 32.85
C PHE A 260 3.34 9.01 33.67
N SER A 261 4.03 8.65 34.76
CA SER A 261 4.62 9.66 35.66
C SER A 261 6.13 9.55 35.71
N ASN A 262 6.84 10.68 35.70
CA ASN A 262 8.27 10.78 36.03
C ASN A 262 8.50 11.28 37.47
N SER A 263 7.45 11.35 38.30
CA SER A 263 7.58 11.88 39.67
C SER A 263 8.47 10.97 40.52
N PRO A 264 9.42 11.51 41.30
CA PRO A 264 10.34 10.72 42.12
C PRO A 264 9.66 9.75 43.10
N LYS A 265 8.44 10.08 43.57
CA LYS A 265 7.63 9.22 44.46
C LYS A 265 7.22 7.89 43.81
N HIS A 266 7.29 7.76 42.49
CA HIS A 266 6.91 6.57 41.74
C HIS A 266 8.11 5.79 41.18
N ARG A 267 9.33 6.02 41.68
CA ARG A 267 10.55 5.36 41.17
C ARG A 267 10.50 3.83 41.18
N ASN A 268 9.73 3.25 42.11
CA ASN A 268 9.59 1.80 42.28
C ASN A 268 8.48 1.20 41.40
N SER A 269 7.68 2.03 40.72
CA SER A 269 6.68 1.55 39.76
C SER A 269 7.36 1.01 38.48
N PRO A 270 6.71 0.08 37.77
CA PRO A 270 7.24 -0.46 36.53
C PRO A 270 7.56 0.63 35.49
N PRO A 271 8.62 0.49 34.69
CA PRO A 271 8.89 1.42 33.60
C PRO A 271 7.74 1.42 32.58
N ALA A 272 7.30 2.61 32.15
CA ALA A 272 6.25 2.76 31.14
C ALA A 272 6.63 2.09 29.80
N ALA A 273 7.91 2.17 29.44
CA ALA A 273 8.46 1.50 28.26
C ALA A 273 8.28 -0.04 28.30
N THR A 274 8.32 -0.65 29.49
CA THR A 274 8.09 -2.09 29.66
C THR A 274 6.60 -2.42 29.55
N PHE A 275 5.74 -1.57 30.12
CA PHE A 275 4.28 -1.70 29.99
C PHE A 275 3.84 -1.65 28.52
N ILE A 276 4.32 -0.69 27.74
CA ILE A 276 3.98 -0.56 26.31
C ILE A 276 4.46 -1.79 25.53
N ARG A 277 5.67 -2.30 25.79
CA ARG A 277 6.17 -3.52 25.15
C ARG A 277 5.32 -4.75 25.46
N HIS A 278 4.89 -4.88 26.71
CA HIS A 278 4.08 -6.02 27.16
C HIS A 278 2.73 -6.09 26.44
N HIS A 279 2.09 -4.94 26.23
CA HIS A 279 0.76 -4.84 25.61
C HIS A 279 0.77 -4.55 24.10
N ARG A 280 1.95 -4.50 23.47
CA ARG A 280 2.15 -4.15 22.05
C ARG A 280 1.24 -4.91 21.09
N ALA A 281 1.15 -6.22 21.25
CA ALA A 281 0.34 -7.09 20.38
C ALA A 281 -1.17 -6.80 20.48
N GLU A 282 -1.64 -6.45 21.68
CA GLU A 282 -3.04 -6.09 21.90
C GLU A 282 -3.38 -4.75 21.25
N PHE A 283 -2.55 -3.73 21.49
CA PHE A 283 -2.74 -2.39 20.93
C PHE A 283 -2.78 -2.42 19.40
N ARG A 284 -1.89 -3.21 18.78
CA ARG A 284 -1.91 -3.47 17.34
C ARG A 284 -3.22 -4.06 16.84
N ARG A 285 -3.67 -5.15 17.48
CA ARG A 285 -4.87 -5.88 17.04
C ARG A 285 -6.10 -4.99 17.10
N LEU A 286 -6.21 -4.19 18.15
CA LEU A 286 -7.34 -3.28 18.33
C LEU A 286 -7.30 -2.15 17.32
N ILE A 287 -6.18 -1.43 17.17
CA ILE A 287 -6.10 -0.30 16.23
C ILE A 287 -6.29 -0.75 14.79
N SER A 288 -5.67 -1.88 14.40
CA SER A 288 -5.85 -2.46 13.05
C SER A 288 -7.30 -2.82 12.73
N LYS A 289 -8.14 -3.14 13.74
CA LYS A 289 -9.56 -3.44 13.55
C LYS A 289 -10.39 -2.18 13.28
N TRP A 290 -9.95 -1.02 13.77
CA TRP A 290 -10.69 0.23 13.70
C TRP A 290 -10.22 1.16 12.57
N THR A 291 -8.93 1.12 12.19
CA THR A 291 -8.37 2.11 11.26
C THR A 291 -8.01 1.57 9.89
N GLY A 292 -7.98 0.24 9.70
CA GLY A 292 -7.74 -0.40 8.38
C GLY A 292 -6.39 -0.10 7.71
N GLU A 293 -5.53 0.75 8.29
CA GLU A 293 -4.39 1.37 7.62
C GLU A 293 -3.14 1.48 8.52
N TYR A 294 -1.98 1.14 7.91
CA TYR A 294 -0.57 1.29 8.31
C TYR A 294 -0.16 0.81 9.71
N GLN A 295 -0.07 -0.52 9.87
CA GLN A 295 0.55 -1.14 11.04
C GLN A 295 2.05 -0.80 11.19
N LEU A 296 2.73 -0.41 10.10
CA LEU A 296 4.14 -0.03 10.09
C LEU A 296 4.38 1.33 10.78
N THR A 297 3.50 2.29 10.55
CA THR A 297 3.49 3.57 11.27
C THR A 297 3.22 3.33 12.75
N LEU A 298 2.33 2.39 13.10
CA LEU A 298 2.03 2.08 14.49
C LEU A 298 3.23 1.49 15.24
N ASP A 299 4.00 0.59 14.63
CA ASP A 299 5.20 0.04 15.27
C ASP A 299 6.28 1.10 15.46
N THR A 300 6.53 1.92 14.44
CA THR A 300 7.46 3.05 14.53
C THR A 300 7.04 4.01 15.64
N VAL A 301 5.74 4.37 15.69
CA VAL A 301 5.17 5.23 16.73
C VAL A 301 5.28 4.58 18.11
N LEU A 302 5.04 3.28 18.24
CA LEU A 302 5.17 2.56 19.51
C LEU A 302 6.64 2.49 19.96
N ASP A 303 7.58 2.24 19.05
CA ASP A 303 9.01 2.20 19.35
C ASP A 303 9.52 3.60 19.73
N GLU A 304 9.08 4.66 19.04
CA GLU A 304 9.35 6.04 19.42
C GLU A 304 8.77 6.35 20.81
N MET A 305 7.51 6.02 21.07
CA MET A 305 6.89 6.21 22.39
C MET A 305 7.65 5.45 23.49
N ILE A 306 8.15 4.24 23.21
CA ILE A 306 8.99 3.45 24.12
C ILE A 306 10.32 4.17 24.41
N GLU A 307 10.97 4.72 23.40
CA GLU A 307 12.20 5.51 23.57
C GLU A 307 11.94 6.79 24.36
N ARG A 308 10.90 7.56 24.02
CA ARG A 308 10.49 8.73 24.79
C ARG A 308 10.18 8.40 26.25
N CYS A 309 9.50 7.28 26.52
CA CYS A 309 9.27 6.82 27.89
C CYS A 309 10.57 6.51 28.64
N ARG A 310 11.61 5.98 27.96
CA ARG A 310 12.93 5.75 28.57
C ARG A 310 13.63 7.08 28.87
N GLU A 311 13.68 7.98 27.89
CA GLU A 311 14.34 9.29 28.04
C GLU A 311 13.71 10.16 29.13
N LEU A 312 12.37 10.23 29.16
CA LEU A 312 11.61 10.96 30.16
C LEU A 312 11.53 10.22 31.52
N LYS A 313 12.10 9.02 31.62
CA LYS A 313 12.09 8.16 32.82
C LYS A 313 10.67 7.90 33.36
N LEU A 314 9.73 7.69 32.45
CA LEU A 314 8.31 7.53 32.78
C LEU A 314 8.00 6.16 33.40
N ARG A 315 7.05 6.17 34.34
CA ARG A 315 6.60 5.03 35.13
C ARG A 315 5.12 4.76 34.93
N ALA A 316 4.77 3.49 34.83
CA ALA A 316 3.41 2.98 34.77
C ALA A 316 2.79 2.98 36.16
N VAL A 317 2.14 4.09 36.52
CA VAL A 317 1.55 4.31 37.85
C VAL A 317 0.04 4.14 37.75
N GLY A 318 -0.48 3.09 38.37
CA GLY A 318 -1.91 2.79 38.36
C GLY A 318 -2.18 1.32 38.06
N SER A 319 -3.47 0.99 37.90
CA SER A 319 -3.87 -0.36 37.52
C SER A 319 -3.59 -0.62 36.04
N ASP A 320 -3.22 -1.87 35.72
CA ASP A 320 -2.95 -2.31 34.34
C ASP A 320 -4.12 -2.01 33.39
N ARG A 321 -5.36 -2.27 33.86
CA ARG A 321 -6.59 -2.02 33.10
C ARG A 321 -6.78 -0.55 32.75
N GLN A 322 -6.51 0.35 33.70
CA GLN A 322 -6.67 1.79 33.50
C GLN A 322 -5.62 2.31 32.51
N LEU A 323 -4.35 1.98 32.73
CA LEU A 323 -3.26 2.39 31.84
C LEU A 323 -3.44 1.85 30.42
N ARG A 324 -3.96 0.63 30.26
CA ARG A 324 -4.28 0.07 28.93
C ARG A 324 -5.36 0.88 28.24
N THR A 325 -6.41 1.24 28.98
CA THR A 325 -7.52 2.04 28.45
C THR A 325 -7.04 3.42 28.04
N ASP A 326 -6.32 4.11 28.92
CA ASP A 326 -5.83 5.47 28.68
C ASP A 326 -4.82 5.51 27.51
N PHE A 327 -3.91 4.52 27.44
CA PHE A 327 -2.96 4.41 26.35
C PHE A 327 -3.63 4.03 25.03
N MET A 328 -4.66 3.18 25.05
CA MET A 328 -5.48 2.88 23.88
C MET A 328 -6.27 4.09 23.39
N VAL A 329 -6.82 4.89 24.31
CA VAL A 329 -7.47 6.15 23.97
C VAL A 329 -6.47 7.12 23.36
N LEU A 330 -5.26 7.23 23.90
CA LEU A 330 -4.20 8.06 23.30
C LEU A 330 -3.83 7.59 21.90
N LEU A 331 -3.54 6.30 21.73
CA LEU A 331 -3.18 5.75 20.42
C LEU A 331 -4.33 5.94 19.43
N THR A 332 -5.56 5.60 19.81
CA THR A 332 -6.74 5.77 18.94
C THR A 332 -6.97 7.24 18.63
N ALA A 333 -6.91 8.12 19.63
CA ALA A 333 -7.07 9.55 19.43
C ALA A 333 -5.93 10.12 18.58
N LYS A 334 -4.70 9.61 18.65
CA LYS A 334 -3.59 10.09 17.82
C LYS A 334 -3.65 9.54 16.40
N THR A 335 -4.01 8.27 16.24
CA THR A 335 -4.27 7.66 14.93
C THR A 335 -5.50 8.28 14.27
N VAL A 336 -6.53 8.69 15.02
CA VAL A 336 -7.73 9.38 14.49
C VAL A 336 -7.48 10.88 14.35
N HIS A 337 -6.73 11.55 15.23
CA HIS A 337 -6.41 12.98 15.15
C HIS A 337 -5.35 13.26 14.08
N SER A 338 -4.45 12.32 13.78
CA SER A 338 -3.60 12.36 12.58
C SER A 338 -4.44 12.28 11.30
N LEU A 339 -5.59 11.59 11.34
CA LEU A 339 -6.54 11.44 10.24
C LEU A 339 -7.63 12.53 10.16
N TYR A 340 -8.01 13.18 11.27
CA TYR A 340 -9.26 13.97 11.35
C TYR A 340 -9.21 15.32 12.11
N SER A 341 -8.08 15.79 12.64
CA SER A 341 -8.05 17.10 13.33
C SER A 341 -7.68 18.29 12.41
N PRO A 342 -8.47 19.38 12.37
CA PRO A 342 -8.24 20.51 11.49
C PRO A 342 -6.95 21.31 11.75
N GLN A 343 -6.38 21.22 12.96
CA GLN A 343 -5.36 22.16 13.46
C GLN A 343 -3.94 21.58 13.63
N ARG A 344 -3.72 20.28 13.42
CA ARG A 344 -2.37 19.69 13.26
C ARG A 344 -2.43 18.54 12.27
N ARG A 345 -2.15 18.91 11.03
CA ARG A 345 -2.41 18.19 9.80
C ARG A 345 -1.19 17.31 9.46
N GLN A 346 -1.21 15.99 9.75
CA GLN A 346 -0.04 15.12 9.49
C GLN A 346 0.00 14.53 8.07
N TRP A 347 1.23 14.29 7.63
CA TRP A 347 1.68 13.96 6.29
C TRP A 347 1.71 12.43 6.08
N ILE A 348 1.05 11.91 5.04
CA ILE A 348 1.09 10.50 4.60
C ILE A 348 2.20 10.35 3.57
N ALA A 349 3.19 9.48 3.80
CA ALA A 349 4.24 9.22 2.82
C ALA A 349 3.64 8.59 1.55
N LEU A 350 4.12 9.03 0.39
CA LEU A 350 3.72 8.53 -0.92
C LEU A 350 4.56 7.33 -1.36
#